data_AF-A0A920UUD8-F1
#
_entry.id   AF-A0A920UUD8-F1
#
_cell.length_a   1.000
_cell.length_b   1.000
_cell.length_c   1.000
_cell.angle_alpha   90.00
_cell.angle_beta   90.00
_cell.angle_gamma   90.00
#
_symmetry.space_group_name_H-M   'P 1'
#
loop_
_entity.id
_entity.type
_entity.pdbx_description
1 polymer ?
#
loop_
_entity_poly.entity_id
_entity_poly.type
_entity_poly.pdbx_seq_one_letter_code
_entity_poly.pdbx_strand_id
1 'polypeptide(L)'
;MTAYDSDTGEVAWRFFLVPGDPSKPFEHPEMELAAQTWGGEWWKYGGGGTAWNSLVYDEEFNSLYIGVGNGAPGPRDIRPPGGEMIYFFQPLFLSSRYRPHELVLPNNSRR
;
A
#
# COMPACT_ATOMS: atom_id res chain seq x y z
N MET A 1 5.47 2.51 -3.88
CA MET A 1 6.82 1.92 -4.03
C MET A 1 7.03 1.48 -5.47
N THR A 2 8.26 1.50 -5.97
CA THR A 2 8.60 1.09 -7.33
C THR A 2 9.88 0.27 -7.28
N ALA A 3 9.88 -0.88 -7.93
CA ALA A 3 11.10 -1.63 -8.17
C ALA A 3 11.56 -1.43 -9.60
N TYR A 4 12.88 -1.42 -9.72
CA TYR A 4 13.58 -1.25 -10.96
C TYR A 4 14.41 -2.50 -11.21
N ASP A 5 14.53 -2.87 -12.47
CA ASP A 5 15.50 -3.85 -12.93
C ASP A 5 16.92 -3.31 -12.67
N SER A 6 17.78 -4.14 -12.07
CA SER A 6 19.10 -3.68 -11.60
C SER A 6 20.07 -3.37 -12.74
N ASP A 7 19.87 -4.00 -13.91
CA ASP A 7 20.83 -3.94 -15.01
C ASP A 7 20.45 -2.83 -16.00
N THR A 8 19.15 -2.63 -16.21
CA THR A 8 18.59 -1.70 -17.20
C THR A 8 18.05 -0.42 -16.58
N GLY A 9 17.67 -0.44 -15.30
CA GLY A 9 16.95 0.65 -14.65
C GLY A 9 15.50 0.81 -15.11
N GLU A 10 14.95 -0.15 -15.85
CA GLU A 10 13.55 -0.14 -16.26
C GLU A 10 12.64 -0.44 -15.06
N VAL A 11 11.42 0.12 -15.05
CA VAL A 11 10.44 -0.16 -14.00
C VAL A 11 9.95 -1.59 -14.14
N ALA A 12 10.32 -2.46 -13.21
CA ALA A 12 9.82 -3.82 -13.15
C ALA A 12 8.37 -3.85 -12.68
N TRP A 13 8.05 -3.08 -11.64
CA TRP A 13 6.69 -2.94 -11.12
C TRP A 13 6.55 -1.72 -10.20
N ARG A 14 5.30 -1.29 -10.03
CA ARG A 14 4.92 -0.23 -9.08
C ARG A 14 3.74 -0.69 -8.26
N PHE A 15 3.83 -0.48 -6.95
CA PHE A 15 2.79 -0.83 -5.99
C PHE A 15 2.40 0.39 -5.16
N PHE A 16 1.11 0.73 -5.16
CA PHE A 16 0.54 1.79 -4.32
C PHE A 16 0.13 1.26 -2.95
N LEU A 17 0.47 2.03 -1.91
CA LEU A 17 0.23 1.68 -0.50
C LEU A 17 -1.03 2.36 0.06
N VAL A 18 -1.61 3.30 -0.66
CA VAL A 18 -2.80 4.03 -0.26
C VAL A 18 -3.67 4.13 -1.50
N PRO A 19 -4.98 3.83 -1.41
CA PRO A 19 -5.87 3.93 -2.55
C PRO A 19 -5.97 5.38 -3.03
N GLY A 20 -6.03 5.55 -4.35
CA GLY A 20 -6.24 6.85 -4.98
C GLY A 20 -7.69 7.32 -4.94
N ASP A 21 -8.03 8.18 -5.88
CA ASP A 21 -9.40 8.64 -6.11
C ASP A 21 -10.29 7.46 -6.54
N PRO A 22 -11.33 7.08 -5.76
CA PRO A 22 -12.17 5.92 -6.04
C PRO A 22 -13.05 6.11 -7.29
N SER A 23 -13.12 7.31 -7.86
CA SER A 23 -13.80 7.55 -9.15
C SER A 23 -12.96 7.14 -10.36
N LYS A 24 -11.68 6.79 -10.16
CA LYS A 24 -10.76 6.34 -11.21
C LYS A 24 -10.52 4.83 -11.13
N PRO A 25 -10.09 4.20 -12.23
CA PRO A 25 -9.64 2.81 -12.17
C PRO A 25 -8.50 2.64 -11.17
N PHE A 26 -8.58 1.62 -10.33
CA PHE A 26 -7.51 1.25 -9.40
C PHE A 26 -6.35 0.57 -10.13
N GLU A 27 -5.14 0.79 -9.63
CA GLU A 27 -3.91 0.24 -10.23
C GLU A 27 -3.74 -1.27 -9.98
N HIS A 28 -4.33 -1.78 -8.91
CA HIS A 28 -4.36 -3.20 -8.56
C HIS A 28 -5.58 -3.52 -7.68
N PRO A 29 -6.11 -4.76 -7.71
CA PRO A 29 -7.38 -5.13 -7.08
C PRO A 29 -7.43 -4.88 -5.57
N GLU A 30 -6.28 -4.93 -4.90
CA GLU A 30 -6.15 -4.67 -3.47
C GLU A 30 -6.50 -3.22 -3.12
N MET A 31 -6.32 -2.26 -4.04
CA MET A 31 -6.72 -0.86 -3.82
C MET A 31 -8.24 -0.66 -3.78
N GLU A 32 -9.02 -1.49 -4.48
CA GLU A 32 -10.48 -1.42 -4.42
C GLU A 32 -10.97 -1.80 -3.02
N LEU A 33 -10.43 -2.89 -2.47
CA LEU A 33 -10.72 -3.31 -1.09
C LEU A 33 -10.19 -2.29 -0.07
N ALA A 34 -9.00 -1.75 -0.30
CA ALA A 34 -8.45 -0.72 0.56
C ALA A 34 -9.34 0.52 0.55
N ALA A 35 -9.81 1.01 -0.61
CA ALA A 35 -10.62 2.21 -0.72
C ALA A 35 -11.92 2.16 0.11
N GLN A 36 -12.50 0.97 0.31
CA GLN A 36 -13.71 0.79 1.13
C GLN A 36 -13.50 1.12 2.62
N THR A 37 -12.25 1.12 3.07
CA THR A 37 -11.89 1.45 4.46
C THR A 37 -11.61 2.93 4.67
N TRP A 38 -11.56 3.72 3.59
CA TRP A 38 -11.32 5.14 3.63
C TRP A 38 -12.64 5.91 3.49
N GLY A 39 -12.81 6.95 4.31
CA GLY A 39 -13.94 7.87 4.21
C GLY A 39 -13.53 9.25 3.72
N GLY A 40 -14.50 10.07 3.31
CA GLY A 40 -14.25 11.45 2.86
C GLY A 40 -13.42 11.53 1.57
N GLU A 41 -12.74 12.65 1.35
CA GLU A 41 -11.94 12.91 0.14
C GLU A 41 -10.44 12.77 0.40
N TRP A 42 -10.00 11.62 0.93
CA TRP A 42 -8.60 11.40 1.35
C TRP A 42 -7.58 11.58 0.23
N TRP A 43 -7.96 11.26 -1.01
CA TRP A 43 -7.11 11.39 -2.19
C TRP A 43 -6.69 12.84 -2.46
N LYS A 44 -7.46 13.85 -2.00
CA LYS A 44 -7.07 15.27 -2.10
C LYS A 44 -5.89 15.63 -1.20
N TYR A 45 -5.69 14.87 -0.12
CA TYR A 45 -4.61 15.07 0.84
C TYR A 45 -3.47 14.06 0.66
N GLY A 46 -3.60 13.14 -0.31
CA GLY A 46 -2.64 12.09 -0.61
C GLY A 46 -2.69 10.87 0.33
N GLY A 47 -3.42 10.94 1.45
CA GLY A 47 -3.64 9.84 2.39
C GLY A 47 -2.40 9.37 3.18
N GLY A 48 -1.17 9.64 2.74
CA GLY A 48 0.06 9.32 3.47
C GLY A 48 0.61 7.94 3.11
N GLY A 49 0.97 7.13 4.13
CA GLY A 49 1.39 5.73 3.92
C GLY A 49 2.72 5.59 3.19
N THR A 50 3.66 6.50 3.43
CA THR A 50 4.97 6.49 2.75
C THR A 50 5.87 5.37 3.29
N ALA A 51 6.45 4.56 2.40
CA ALA A 51 7.46 3.57 2.76
C ALA A 51 8.86 4.23 2.72
N TRP A 52 9.27 4.85 3.83
CA TRP A 52 10.46 5.72 3.86
C TRP A 52 11.67 5.15 4.63
N ASN A 53 11.55 3.98 5.26
CA ASN A 53 12.63 3.44 6.09
C ASN A 53 12.83 1.94 5.89
N SER A 54 12.12 1.11 6.65
CA SER A 54 12.41 -0.31 6.74
C SER A 54 11.90 -1.10 5.54
N LEU A 55 12.80 -1.82 4.87
CA LEU A 55 12.50 -2.88 3.92
C LEU A 55 13.31 -4.12 4.33
N VAL A 56 12.64 -5.26 4.49
CA VAL A 56 13.27 -6.53 4.85
C VAL A 56 12.88 -7.57 3.81
N TYR A 57 13.86 -8.27 3.27
CA TYR A 57 13.64 -9.36 2.33
C TYR A 57 13.93 -10.71 3.01
N ASP A 58 13.02 -11.67 2.81
CA ASP A 58 13.11 -13.04 3.29
C ASP A 58 13.20 -13.97 2.09
N GLU A 59 14.36 -14.59 1.91
CA GLU A 59 14.64 -15.48 0.79
C GLU A 59 13.84 -16.79 0.83
N GLU A 60 13.51 -17.30 2.01
CA GLU A 60 12.81 -18.58 2.17
C GLU A 60 11.38 -18.49 1.63
N PHE A 61 10.69 -17.40 1.96
CA PHE A 61 9.34 -17.13 1.49
C PHE A 61 9.30 -16.26 0.24
N ASN A 62 10.47 -15.80 -0.23
CA ASN A 62 10.64 -14.80 -1.30
C ASN A 62 9.99 -13.44 -0.96
N SER A 63 9.83 -13.12 0.33
CA SER A 63 8.97 -12.05 0.91
C SER A 63 9.64 -10.71 1.04
N LEU A 64 8.99 -9.63 0.61
CA LEU A 64 9.41 -8.26 0.94
C LEU A 64 8.46 -7.63 1.96
N TYR A 65 8.96 -7.37 3.16
CA TYR A 65 8.26 -6.69 4.25
C TYR A 65 8.63 -5.21 4.28
N ILE A 66 7.63 -4.35 4.41
CA ILE A 66 7.81 -2.89 4.27
C ILE A 66 7.13 -2.18 5.43
N GLY A 67 7.88 -1.28 6.07
CA GLY A 67 7.33 -0.34 7.04
C GLY A 67 6.58 0.79 6.34
N VAL A 68 5.27 0.89 6.57
CA VAL A 68 4.41 1.94 6.02
C VAL A 68 4.28 3.08 7.03
N GLY A 69 4.51 4.31 6.57
CA GLY A 69 4.40 5.54 7.38
C GLY A 69 2.97 5.91 7.75
N ASN A 70 2.82 6.98 8.53
CA ASN A 70 1.52 7.43 9.00
C ASN A 70 0.59 7.90 7.87
N GLY A 71 -0.71 7.91 8.15
CA GLY A 71 -1.70 8.57 7.31
C GLY A 71 -1.55 10.10 7.32
N ALA A 72 -2.00 10.74 6.23
CA ALA A 72 -2.02 12.18 6.06
C ALA A 72 -3.45 12.70 5.83
N PRO A 73 -3.80 13.91 6.30
CA PRO A 73 -2.99 14.84 7.11
C PRO A 73 -2.68 14.33 8.53
N GLY A 74 -1.60 14.81 9.15
CA GLY A 74 -1.20 14.36 10.49
C GLY A 74 -2.23 14.58 11.62
N PRO A 75 -2.95 15.72 11.68
CA PRO A 75 -3.96 15.94 12.71
C PRO A 75 -5.20 15.06 12.48
N ARG A 76 -5.61 14.31 13.52
CA ARG A 76 -6.72 13.35 13.44
C ARG A 76 -8.06 14.01 13.09
N ASP A 77 -8.33 15.21 13.60
CA ASP A 77 -9.62 15.88 13.44
C ASP A 77 -9.95 16.23 11.98
N ILE A 78 -8.91 16.35 11.14
CA ILE A 78 -9.03 16.62 9.70
C ILE A 78 -8.59 15.44 8.85
N ARG A 79 -8.07 14.36 9.46
CA ARG A 79 -7.64 13.17 8.76
C ARG A 79 -8.86 12.32 8.46
N PRO A 80 -9.12 12.04 7.17
CA PRO A 80 -10.23 11.16 6.85
C PRO A 80 -10.02 9.77 7.46
N PRO A 81 -11.10 9.12 7.95
CA PRO A 81 -11.00 7.80 8.58
C PRO A 81 -10.42 6.78 7.58
N GLY A 82 -9.64 5.83 8.08
CA GLY A 82 -8.97 4.80 7.26
C GLY A 82 -7.45 4.88 7.22
N GLY A 83 -6.84 6.04 7.50
CA GLY A 83 -5.37 6.24 7.42
C GLY A 83 -4.50 5.52 8.47
N GLU A 84 -5.04 4.51 9.16
CA GLU A 84 -4.29 3.63 10.08
C GLU A 84 -4.24 2.22 9.47
N MET A 85 -3.49 2.06 8.38
CA MET A 85 -3.31 0.76 7.73
C MET A 85 -1.88 0.26 7.87
N ILE A 86 -1.75 -0.94 8.43
CA ILE A 86 -0.53 -1.74 8.39
C ILE A 86 -0.73 -2.74 7.26
N TYR A 87 0.04 -2.61 6.18
CA TYR A 87 0.00 -3.57 5.07
C TYR A 87 0.92 -4.74 5.40
N PHE A 88 0.35 -5.93 5.47
CA PHE A 88 1.12 -7.17 5.49
C PHE A 88 1.39 -7.57 4.03
N PHE A 89 2.66 -7.66 3.66
CA PHE A 89 3.06 -8.09 2.32
C PHE A 89 3.39 -9.59 2.34
N GLN A 90 2.77 -10.32 1.42
CA GLN A 90 3.21 -11.63 0.98
C GLN A 90 3.65 -11.48 -0.49
N PRO A 91 4.80 -12.02 -0.88
CA PRO A 91 5.59 -11.48 -1.96
C PRO A 91 5.10 -11.72 -3.37
N LEU A 92 5.44 -10.66 -4.10
CA LEU A 92 5.74 -10.63 -5.50
C LEU A 92 6.99 -11.48 -5.83
N PHE A 93 6.90 -12.31 -6.87
CA PHE A 93 8.05 -13.03 -7.40
C PHE A 93 8.96 -12.09 -8.20
N LEU A 94 10.27 -12.27 -8.03
CA LEU A 94 11.37 -11.71 -8.84
C LEU A 94 11.41 -12.26 -10.29
N SER A 95 10.24 -12.45 -10.89
CA SER A 95 10.05 -12.92 -12.26
C SER A 95 8.72 -12.38 -12.76
N SER A 96 8.79 -11.40 -13.67
CA SER A 96 7.86 -10.93 -14.73
C SER A 96 6.35 -11.29 -14.73
N ARG A 97 5.76 -11.77 -13.63
CA ARG A 97 4.38 -12.26 -13.54
C ARG A 97 3.77 -11.98 -12.17
N TYR A 98 2.74 -11.15 -12.19
CA TYR A 98 1.87 -10.81 -11.07
C TYR A 98 1.11 -12.04 -10.54
N ARG A 99 0.94 -12.15 -9.22
CA ARG A 99 -0.02 -13.05 -8.54
C ARG A 99 -0.77 -12.27 -7.45
N PRO A 100 -2.04 -12.61 -7.14
CA PRO A 100 -2.86 -11.86 -6.20
C PRO A 100 -2.33 -11.93 -4.76
N HIS A 101 -2.41 -10.82 -4.04
CA HIS A 101 -1.91 -10.64 -2.67
C HIS A 101 -3.04 -10.75 -1.62
N GLU A 102 -2.67 -11.06 -0.38
CA GLU A 102 -3.60 -11.06 0.75
C GLU A 102 -3.53 -9.72 1.49
N LEU A 103 -4.59 -8.92 1.38
CA LEU A 103 -4.75 -7.68 2.13
C LEU A 103 -5.25 -8.00 3.55
N VAL A 104 -4.38 -7.87 4.55
CA VAL A 104 -4.78 -7.97 5.96
C VAL A 104 -5.22 -6.60 6.45
N LEU A 105 -6.53 -6.37 6.52
CA LEU A 105 -7.11 -5.15 7.09
C LEU A 105 -7.05 -5.22 8.63
N PRO A 106 -6.53 -4.19 9.32
CA PRO A 106 -6.69 -4.10 10.77
C PRO A 106 -8.19 -3.99 11.10
N ASN A 107 -8.70 -4.94 11.87
CA ASN A 107 -10.08 -4.96 12.32
C ASN A 107 -10.33 -3.77 13.27
N ASN A 108 -10.89 -2.68 12.75
CA ASN A 108 -11.28 -1.51 13.53
C ASN A 108 -12.60 -1.72 14.32
N SER A 109 -12.83 -2.94 14.82
CA SER A 109 -13.91 -3.21 15.78
C SER A 109 -13.43 -2.87 17.19
N ARG A 110 -13.40 -1.58 17.55
CA ARG A 110 -13.58 -1.17 18.94
C ARG A 110 -14.71 -0.14 19.02
N ARG A 111 -15.66 -0.48 19.88
CA ARG A 111 -16.93 0.17 20.22
C ARG A 111 -16.83 1.67 20.44
#